data_AF-A0AA42QQ98-F1
#
_entry.id   AF-A0AA42QQ98-F1
#
_cell.length_a   1.000
_cell.length_b   1.000
_cell.length_c   1.000
_cell.angle_alpha   90.00
_cell.angle_beta   90.00
_cell.angle_gamma   90.00
#
_symmetry.space_group_name_H-M   'P 1'
#
loop_
_entity.id
_entity.type
_entity.pdbx_description
1 polymer ?
#
loop_
_entity_poly.entity_id
_entity_poly.type
_entity_poly.pdbx_seq_one_letter_code
_entity_poly.pdbx_strand_id
1 'polypeptide(L)'
;MFTKLQNIYQLGCKELWSLWRDPIMLVLIIYTFTLSIYTSSTAVKDTLNMAPIAIVDEDHSILSERISSAFYPPNFTSKTTTLSTMDAGMDAGEFTFAVNIPSNFQSDVLSGDAAEIQVNVDATRMTQAMSGAGYIQQIIQSEVNEYVLRNREISQLPIDLAIRSRFNPTLENIWFNSVMRIINNVAMLSIILTGAALIREREHGTIEHLMVMPVTVFEIMMSKVWSMSLVVLIAVFVGLKVVIQGVLHVPIDGSLPLFFFGALLTLFATTSMGIYMATVSKSMPQFGLLMMLVLIPMQMLSGGSTPRESMPEIVQHVMMIAPTTHFVSLAQAILYRNAGFDVVWPSFVWLLGIAVVFFYISWKRFKDTIHTMA
;
A
#
# COMPACT_ATOMS: atom_id res chain seq x y z
N MET A 1 -15.64 40.31 3.08
CA MET A 1 -15.71 38.84 2.94
C MET A 1 -15.80 38.42 1.47
N PHE A 2 -16.68 39.03 0.67
CA PHE A 2 -16.80 38.76 -0.77
C PHE A 2 -15.50 38.94 -1.57
N THR A 3 -14.75 40.02 -1.35
CA THR A 3 -13.46 40.27 -2.03
C THR A 3 -12.42 39.18 -1.74
N LYS A 4 -12.40 38.65 -0.50
CA LYS A 4 -11.46 37.58 -0.12
C LYS A 4 -11.77 36.27 -0.83
N LEU A 5 -13.06 35.90 -0.88
CA LEU A 5 -13.51 34.70 -1.60
C LEU A 5 -13.21 34.80 -3.11
N GLN A 6 -13.43 35.98 -3.68
CA GLN A 6 -13.14 36.25 -5.08
C GLN A 6 -11.64 36.15 -5.37
N ASN A 7 -10.79 36.70 -4.50
CA ASN A 7 -9.33 36.57 -4.61
C ASN A 7 -8.90 35.09 -4.58
N ILE A 8 -9.41 34.30 -3.62
CA ILE A 8 -9.11 32.87 -3.51
C ILE A 8 -9.50 32.11 -4.78
N TYR A 9 -10.68 32.40 -5.33
CA TYR A 9 -11.15 31.78 -6.56
C TYR A 9 -10.29 32.17 -7.77
N GLN A 10 -10.01 33.46 -7.96
CA GLN A 10 -9.20 33.92 -9.09
C GLN A 10 -7.77 33.39 -9.04
N LEU A 11 -7.15 33.42 -7.85
CA LEU A 11 -5.82 32.84 -7.64
C LEU A 11 -5.81 31.34 -7.92
N GLY A 12 -6.85 30.60 -7.53
CA GLY A 12 -6.87 29.16 -7.78
C GLY A 12 -7.13 28.83 -9.25
N CYS A 13 -7.90 29.65 -9.97
CA CYS A 13 -7.99 29.54 -11.42
C CYS A 13 -6.62 29.78 -12.10
N LYS A 14 -5.80 30.72 -11.58
CA LYS A 14 -4.40 30.88 -12.00
C LYS A 14 -3.60 29.60 -11.75
N GLU A 15 -3.73 28.99 -10.57
CA GLU A 15 -3.01 27.75 -10.24
C GLU A 15 -3.37 26.59 -11.19
N LEU A 16 -4.66 26.42 -11.50
CA LEU A 16 -5.12 25.41 -12.47
C LEU A 16 -4.49 25.63 -13.85
N TRP A 17 -4.42 26.89 -14.29
CA TRP A 17 -3.83 27.22 -15.58
C TRP A 17 -2.31 27.07 -15.59
N SER A 18 -1.65 27.38 -14.48
CA SER A 18 -0.23 27.12 -14.27
C SER A 18 0.07 25.62 -14.38
N LEU A 19 -0.77 24.77 -13.77
CA LEU A 19 -0.63 23.33 -13.85
C LEU A 19 -0.92 22.79 -15.25
N TRP A 20 -1.94 23.31 -15.93
CA TRP A 20 -2.28 22.92 -17.30
C TRP A 20 -1.13 23.17 -18.29
N ARG A 21 -0.28 24.16 -18.00
CA ARG A 21 0.89 24.50 -18.81
C ARG A 21 2.15 23.76 -18.41
N ASP A 22 2.08 22.92 -17.38
CA ASP A 22 3.18 22.10 -16.94
C ASP A 22 3.02 20.64 -17.42
N PRO A 23 3.67 20.28 -18.56
CA PRO A 23 3.54 18.93 -19.11
C PRO A 23 4.08 17.86 -18.17
N ILE A 24 5.09 18.17 -17.35
CA ILE A 24 5.71 17.20 -16.45
C ILE A 24 4.72 16.79 -15.36
N MET A 25 4.04 17.77 -14.74
CA MET A 25 3.04 17.48 -13.71
C MET A 25 1.79 16.83 -14.29
N LEU A 26 1.35 17.21 -15.50
CA LEU A 26 0.24 16.53 -16.17
C LEU A 26 0.55 15.06 -16.45
N VAL A 27 1.74 14.76 -16.99
CA VAL A 27 2.19 13.37 -17.21
C VAL A 27 2.28 12.62 -15.88
N LEU A 28 2.79 13.25 -14.82
CA LEU A 28 2.86 12.65 -13.50
C LEU A 28 1.46 12.31 -12.95
N ILE A 29 0.48 13.18 -13.09
CA ILE A 29 -0.92 12.94 -12.66
C ILE A 29 -1.50 11.75 -13.42
N ILE A 30 -1.37 11.75 -14.75
CA ILE A 30 -1.88 10.67 -15.61
C ILE A 30 -1.22 9.35 -15.22
N TYR A 31 0.12 9.31 -15.15
CA TYR A 31 0.87 8.12 -14.76
C TYR A 31 0.42 7.58 -13.39
N THR A 32 0.29 8.47 -12.41
CA THR A 32 -0.03 8.10 -11.03
C THR A 32 -1.44 7.51 -10.91
N PHE A 33 -2.43 8.09 -11.59
CA PHE A 33 -3.82 7.59 -11.52
C PHE A 33 -4.17 6.56 -12.59
N THR A 34 -3.21 6.14 -13.42
CA THR A 34 -3.41 5.07 -14.41
C THR A 34 -2.39 3.95 -14.25
N LEU A 35 -1.23 4.08 -14.90
CA LEU A 35 -0.21 3.05 -14.98
C LEU A 35 0.29 2.63 -13.60
N SER A 36 0.42 3.57 -12.67
CA SER A 36 0.87 3.26 -11.31
C SER A 36 -0.13 2.42 -10.51
N ILE A 37 -1.44 2.64 -10.70
CA ILE A 37 -2.50 1.79 -10.08
C ILE A 37 -2.46 0.41 -10.71
N TYR A 38 -2.45 0.35 -12.05
CA TYR A 38 -2.44 -0.92 -12.78
C TYR A 38 -1.25 -1.81 -12.41
N THR A 39 -0.04 -1.25 -12.45
CA THR A 39 1.20 -1.96 -12.12
C THR A 39 1.22 -2.41 -10.66
N SER A 40 0.86 -1.53 -9.71
CA SER A 40 0.82 -1.87 -8.29
C SER A 40 -0.19 -2.97 -7.97
N SER A 41 -1.28 -3.06 -8.73
CA SER A 41 -2.35 -4.04 -8.49
C SER A 41 -2.05 -5.40 -9.11
N THR A 42 -1.28 -5.46 -10.19
CA THR A 42 -1.00 -6.69 -10.95
C THR A 42 0.38 -7.28 -10.71
N ALA A 43 1.35 -6.47 -10.28
CA ALA A 43 2.74 -6.90 -10.10
C ALA A 43 2.99 -7.66 -8.78
N VAL A 44 2.16 -7.44 -7.76
CA VAL A 44 2.32 -8.09 -6.44
C VAL A 44 1.44 -9.33 -6.37
N LYS A 45 1.98 -10.47 -6.80
CA LYS A 45 1.38 -11.78 -6.50
C LYS A 45 1.97 -12.28 -5.18
N ASP A 46 1.28 -12.00 -4.06
CA ASP A 46 1.68 -12.50 -2.73
C ASP A 46 1.44 -14.00 -2.54
N THR A 47 0.81 -14.67 -3.51
CA THR A 47 0.61 -16.13 -3.46
C THR A 47 1.85 -16.87 -3.94
N LEU A 48 2.14 -18.04 -3.35
CA LEU A 48 3.02 -19.01 -3.99
C LEU A 48 2.50 -19.28 -5.39
N ASN A 49 3.32 -19.00 -6.39
CA ASN A 49 2.98 -19.16 -7.79
C ASN A 49 4.19 -19.75 -8.48
N MET A 50 4.13 -21.04 -8.77
CA MET A 50 5.19 -21.84 -9.35
C MET A 50 6.51 -21.72 -8.57
N ALA A 51 6.44 -21.75 -7.24
CA ALA A 51 7.64 -21.69 -6.42
C ALA A 51 8.47 -22.97 -6.63
N PRO A 52 9.75 -22.84 -7.02
CA PRO A 52 10.61 -24.01 -7.22
C PRO A 52 10.89 -24.70 -5.89
N ILE A 53 10.53 -25.99 -5.80
CA ILE A 53 10.75 -26.84 -4.63
C ILE A 53 11.64 -28.03 -5.02
N ALA A 54 12.77 -28.14 -4.34
CA ALA A 54 13.63 -29.31 -4.38
C ALA A 54 13.10 -30.39 -3.44
N ILE A 55 13.07 -31.63 -3.91
CA ILE A 55 12.66 -32.77 -3.09
C ILE A 55 13.83 -33.74 -3.03
N VAL A 56 14.34 -33.96 -1.82
CA VAL A 56 15.33 -35.00 -1.51
C VAL A 56 14.56 -36.12 -0.83
N ASP A 57 14.45 -37.25 -1.52
CA ASP A 57 13.80 -38.45 -1.02
C ASP A 57 14.87 -39.51 -0.71
N GLU A 58 15.21 -39.68 0.56
CA GLU A 58 16.15 -40.70 1.04
C GLU A 58 15.43 -42.01 1.47
N ASP A 59 14.09 -42.00 1.56
CA ASP A 59 13.26 -43.14 1.99
C ASP A 59 12.86 -44.05 0.82
N HIS A 60 12.62 -43.47 -0.36
CA HIS A 60 12.18 -44.17 -1.58
C HIS A 60 10.97 -45.09 -1.32
N SER A 61 10.01 -44.61 -0.54
CA SER A 61 8.83 -45.34 -0.12
C SER A 61 7.57 -44.85 -0.83
N ILE A 62 6.46 -45.58 -0.63
CA ILE A 62 5.16 -45.17 -1.21
C ILE A 62 4.70 -43.86 -0.56
N LEU A 63 4.95 -43.68 0.74
CA LEU A 63 4.61 -42.46 1.45
C LEU A 63 5.47 -41.26 0.97
N SER A 64 6.77 -41.45 0.75
CA SER A 64 7.64 -40.37 0.27
C SER A 64 7.29 -39.93 -1.17
N GLU A 65 6.97 -40.87 -2.06
CA GLU A 65 6.52 -40.58 -3.43
C GLU A 65 5.18 -39.82 -3.44
N ARG A 66 4.28 -40.19 -2.53
CA ARG A 66 2.98 -39.54 -2.37
C ARG A 66 3.11 -38.09 -1.89
N ILE A 67 3.95 -37.84 -0.88
CA ILE A 67 4.28 -36.48 -0.44
C ILE A 67 4.91 -35.69 -1.60
N SER A 68 5.83 -36.32 -2.34
CA SER A 68 6.55 -35.65 -3.42
C SER A 68 5.63 -35.21 -4.57
N SER A 69 4.65 -36.05 -4.92
CA SER A 69 3.67 -35.79 -5.97
C SER A 69 2.57 -34.80 -5.57
N ALA A 70 2.41 -34.50 -4.27
CA ALA A 70 1.47 -33.51 -3.77
C ALA A 70 1.91 -32.05 -4.04
N PHE A 71 3.16 -31.83 -4.47
CA PHE A 71 3.66 -30.52 -4.88
C PHE A 71 3.50 -30.31 -6.38
N TYR A 72 2.40 -29.65 -6.79
CA TYR A 72 2.04 -29.43 -8.19
C TYR A 72 1.65 -27.96 -8.50
N PRO A 73 1.65 -27.55 -9.79
CA PRO A 73 1.17 -26.22 -10.20
C PRO A 73 -0.31 -26.00 -9.88
N PRO A 74 -0.74 -24.80 -9.47
CA PRO A 74 -0.07 -23.50 -9.66
C PRO A 74 0.86 -23.09 -8.51
N ASN A 75 0.91 -23.81 -7.40
CA ASN A 75 1.63 -23.38 -6.20
C ASN A 75 3.13 -23.67 -6.29
N PHE A 76 3.48 -24.89 -6.71
CA PHE A 76 4.87 -25.37 -6.72
C PHE A 76 5.27 -25.94 -8.08
N THR A 77 6.57 -25.84 -8.36
CA THR A 77 7.23 -26.60 -9.42
C THR A 77 8.25 -27.51 -8.76
N SER A 78 7.95 -28.80 -8.66
CA SER A 78 8.79 -29.78 -7.97
C SER A 78 9.88 -30.34 -8.88
N LYS A 79 11.07 -30.54 -8.30
CA LYS A 79 12.19 -31.23 -8.94
C LYS A 79 12.89 -32.10 -7.91
N THR A 80 13.09 -33.38 -8.24
CA THR A 80 13.86 -34.30 -7.39
C THR A 80 15.35 -33.95 -7.47
N THR A 81 16.02 -33.90 -6.33
CA THR A 81 17.46 -33.63 -6.20
C THR A 81 18.07 -34.54 -5.13
N THR A 82 19.39 -34.55 -5.02
CA THR A 82 20.12 -35.29 -3.99
C THR A 82 20.57 -34.36 -2.86
N LEU A 83 20.75 -34.92 -1.66
CA LEU A 83 21.17 -34.14 -0.48
C LEU A 83 22.46 -33.33 -0.73
N SER A 84 23.42 -33.91 -1.46
CA SER A 84 24.71 -33.26 -1.78
C SER A 84 24.59 -32.05 -2.71
N THR A 85 23.53 -31.98 -3.53
CA THR A 85 23.28 -30.90 -4.49
C THR A 85 22.20 -29.94 -4.03
N MET A 86 21.54 -30.23 -2.91
CA MET A 86 20.45 -29.43 -2.35
C MET A 86 20.93 -28.02 -2.00
N ASP A 87 21.97 -27.91 -1.18
CA ASP A 87 22.49 -26.62 -0.72
C ASP A 87 23.04 -25.79 -1.87
N ALA A 88 23.82 -26.39 -2.78
CA ALA A 88 24.34 -25.72 -3.95
C ALA A 88 23.22 -25.21 -4.89
N GLY A 89 22.12 -25.96 -5.04
CA GLY A 89 20.95 -25.54 -5.82
C GLY A 89 20.17 -24.40 -5.16
N MET A 90 20.10 -24.37 -3.83
CA MET A 90 19.51 -23.25 -3.09
C MET A 90 20.39 -22.00 -3.19
N ASP A 91 21.71 -22.13 -3.01
CA ASP A 91 22.67 -21.02 -3.13
C ASP A 91 22.70 -20.41 -4.53
N ALA A 92 22.52 -21.24 -5.57
CA ALA A 92 22.39 -20.80 -6.96
C ALA A 92 21.02 -20.16 -7.29
N GLY A 93 20.06 -20.21 -6.36
CA GLY A 93 18.70 -19.71 -6.56
C GLY A 93 17.84 -20.56 -7.49
N GLU A 94 18.22 -21.82 -7.76
CA GLU A 94 17.40 -22.76 -8.52
C GLU A 94 16.16 -23.20 -7.74
N PHE A 95 16.29 -23.29 -6.41
CA PHE A 95 15.23 -23.71 -5.49
C PHE A 95 14.95 -22.62 -4.46
N THR A 96 13.67 -22.33 -4.21
CA THR A 96 13.25 -21.46 -3.10
C THR A 96 13.01 -22.27 -1.82
N PHE A 97 12.58 -23.53 -1.99
CA PHE A 97 12.33 -24.47 -0.91
C PHE A 97 13.08 -25.77 -1.19
N ALA A 98 13.56 -26.43 -0.14
CA ALA A 98 14.02 -27.82 -0.23
C ALA A 98 13.41 -28.66 0.89
N VAL A 99 12.86 -29.81 0.54
CA VAL A 99 12.27 -30.77 1.48
C VAL A 99 13.16 -31.99 1.50
N ASN A 100 13.69 -32.34 2.66
CA ASN A 100 14.45 -33.57 2.88
C ASN A 100 13.63 -34.59 3.68
N ILE A 101 13.29 -35.70 3.04
CA ILE A 101 12.60 -36.84 3.64
C ILE A 101 13.66 -37.88 4.02
N PRO A 102 13.88 -38.15 5.32
CA PRO A 102 14.96 -39.02 5.77
C PRO A 102 14.70 -40.50 5.45
N SER A 103 15.75 -41.31 5.48
CA SER A 103 15.64 -42.77 5.36
C SER A 103 14.77 -43.36 6.47
N ASN A 104 13.96 -44.38 6.15
CA ASN A 104 13.04 -45.08 7.07
C ASN A 104 11.81 -44.28 7.49
N PHE A 105 11.57 -43.10 6.89
CA PHE A 105 10.43 -42.24 7.22
C PHE A 105 9.09 -42.98 7.27
N GLN A 106 8.76 -43.79 6.25
CA GLN A 106 7.52 -44.55 6.24
C GLN A 106 7.44 -45.58 7.38
N SER A 107 8.56 -46.22 7.73
CA SER A 107 8.61 -47.20 8.82
C SER A 107 8.35 -46.53 10.17
N ASP A 108 9.00 -45.39 10.41
CA ASP A 108 8.90 -44.64 11.66
C ASP A 108 7.48 -44.09 11.85
N VAL A 109 6.89 -43.52 10.79
CA VAL A 109 5.50 -43.04 10.79
C VAL A 109 4.50 -44.17 11.09
N LEU A 110 4.67 -45.35 10.49
CA LEU A 110 3.76 -46.49 10.71
C LEU A 110 3.94 -47.13 12.10
N SER A 111 5.12 -47.02 12.68
CA SER A 111 5.44 -47.53 14.03
C SER A 111 4.97 -46.58 15.13
N GLY A 112 4.56 -45.35 14.78
CA GLY A 112 4.19 -44.30 15.72
C GLY A 112 5.39 -43.61 16.35
N ASP A 113 6.58 -43.80 15.79
CA ASP A 113 7.82 -43.14 16.22
C ASP A 113 7.86 -41.69 15.72
N ALA A 114 8.70 -40.87 16.36
CA ALA A 114 8.88 -39.48 15.97
C ALA A 114 9.67 -39.36 14.66
N ALA A 115 8.96 -39.18 13.54
CA ALA A 115 9.55 -38.94 12.23
C ALA A 115 9.63 -37.43 11.93
N GLU A 116 10.80 -36.95 11.51
CA GLU A 116 11.05 -35.53 11.21
C GLU A 116 11.34 -35.34 9.72
N ILE A 117 10.64 -34.41 9.07
CA ILE A 117 10.98 -33.94 7.71
C ILE A 117 11.61 -32.56 7.84
N GLN A 118 12.77 -32.36 7.22
CA GLN A 118 13.43 -31.06 7.19
C GLN A 118 12.93 -30.24 6.01
N VAL A 119 12.56 -28.99 6.27
CA VAL A 119 12.18 -28.01 5.24
C VAL A 119 13.14 -26.82 5.31
N ASN A 120 13.98 -26.69 4.29
CA ASN A 120 14.88 -25.56 4.13
C ASN A 120 14.21 -24.50 3.25
N VAL A 121 14.37 -23.25 3.64
CA VAL A 121 13.66 -22.12 3.02
C VAL A 121 14.64 -20.99 2.74
N ASP A 122 14.65 -20.49 1.51
CA ASP A 122 15.40 -19.29 1.15
C ASP A 122 14.71 -18.03 1.72
N ALA A 123 15.27 -17.51 2.81
CA ALA A 123 14.76 -16.33 3.50
C ALA A 123 14.95 -15.02 2.71
N THR A 124 15.74 -14.99 1.62
CA THR A 124 15.86 -13.78 0.77
C THR A 124 14.56 -13.47 0.04
N ARG A 125 13.71 -14.50 -0.18
CA ARG A 125 12.35 -14.38 -0.72
C ARG A 125 11.32 -14.31 0.41
N MET A 126 11.47 -13.36 1.33
CA MET A 126 10.76 -13.26 2.61
C MET A 126 9.27 -13.64 2.60
N THR A 127 8.44 -13.03 1.75
CA THR A 127 6.98 -13.29 1.73
C THR A 127 6.65 -14.71 1.30
N GLN A 128 7.39 -15.24 0.31
CA GLN A 128 7.20 -16.62 -0.14
C GLN A 128 7.76 -17.59 0.89
N ALA A 129 8.91 -17.30 1.50
CA ALA A 129 9.53 -18.13 2.53
C ALA A 129 8.57 -18.44 3.70
N MET A 130 7.94 -17.40 4.28
CA MET A 130 7.04 -17.57 5.42
C MET A 130 5.74 -18.29 5.04
N SER A 131 5.07 -17.86 3.98
CA SER A 131 3.82 -18.48 3.56
C SER A 131 4.05 -19.91 3.04
N GLY A 132 5.13 -20.12 2.29
CA GLY A 132 5.44 -21.39 1.64
C GLY A 132 5.79 -22.50 2.60
N ALA A 133 6.54 -22.19 3.66
CA ALA A 133 6.81 -23.16 4.73
C ALA A 133 5.51 -23.69 5.36
N GLY A 134 4.54 -22.80 5.64
CA GLY A 134 3.23 -23.18 6.17
C GLY A 134 2.43 -24.05 5.19
N TYR A 135 2.43 -23.71 3.88
CA TYR A 135 1.79 -24.53 2.85
C TYR A 135 2.44 -25.92 2.73
N ILE A 136 3.77 -25.98 2.72
CA ILE A 136 4.52 -27.25 2.67
C ILE A 136 4.18 -28.11 3.88
N GLN A 137 4.19 -27.53 5.08
CA GLN A 137 3.81 -28.23 6.30
C GLN A 137 2.37 -28.78 6.23
N GLN A 138 1.41 -27.98 5.75
CA GLN A 138 0.02 -28.41 5.62
C GLN A 138 -0.15 -29.55 4.61
N ILE A 139 0.55 -29.49 3.47
CA ILE A 139 0.53 -30.55 2.44
C ILE A 139 1.10 -31.85 3.01
N ILE A 140 2.29 -31.79 3.61
CA ILE A 140 2.96 -32.96 4.21
C ILE A 140 2.07 -33.59 5.29
N GLN A 141 1.53 -32.78 6.20
CA GLN A 141 0.64 -33.27 7.26
C GLN A 141 -0.63 -33.91 6.69
N SER A 142 -1.20 -33.36 5.62
CA SER A 142 -2.38 -33.93 4.97
C SER A 142 -2.09 -35.31 4.37
N GLU A 143 -0.98 -35.45 3.63
CA GLU A 143 -0.62 -36.73 3.00
C GLU A 143 -0.24 -37.81 4.01
N VAL A 144 0.51 -37.45 5.07
CA VAL A 144 0.86 -38.37 6.16
C VAL A 144 -0.38 -38.86 6.89
N ASN A 145 -1.29 -37.97 7.27
CA ASN A 145 -2.53 -38.34 7.96
C ASN A 145 -3.41 -39.25 7.08
N GLU A 146 -3.57 -38.92 5.80
CA GLU A 146 -4.36 -39.72 4.87
C GLU A 146 -3.75 -41.12 4.67
N TYR A 147 -2.42 -41.22 4.62
CA TYR A 147 -1.71 -42.50 4.47
C TYR A 147 -1.84 -43.38 5.72
N VAL A 148 -1.64 -42.82 6.91
CA VAL A 148 -1.72 -43.56 8.19
C VAL A 148 -3.14 -44.01 8.48
N LEU A 149 -4.12 -43.12 8.33
CA LEU A 149 -5.52 -43.43 8.64
C LEU A 149 -6.19 -44.31 7.58
N ARG A 150 -5.54 -44.51 6.42
CA ARG A 150 -6.07 -45.24 5.24
C ARG A 150 -7.46 -44.80 4.83
N ASN A 151 -7.83 -43.59 5.23
CA ASN A 151 -9.14 -43.02 5.10
C ASN A 151 -8.95 -41.53 4.89
N ARG A 152 -9.60 -40.99 3.88
CA ARG A 152 -9.67 -39.54 3.63
C ARG A 152 -10.79 -38.89 4.44
N GLU A 153 -11.37 -39.62 5.40
CA GLU A 153 -12.14 -39.02 6.48
C GLU A 153 -11.17 -38.18 7.30
N ILE A 154 -11.10 -36.91 6.92
CA ILE A 154 -10.84 -35.80 7.84
C ILE A 154 -11.53 -36.21 9.14
N SER A 155 -10.75 -36.47 10.20
CA SER A 155 -11.33 -36.69 11.52
C SER A 155 -12.28 -35.52 11.73
N GLN A 156 -13.58 -35.78 11.59
CA GLN A 156 -14.59 -34.75 11.75
C GLN A 156 -14.53 -34.43 13.23
N LEU A 157 -13.67 -33.46 13.57
CA LEU A 157 -13.80 -32.72 14.80
C LEU A 157 -15.31 -32.44 14.91
N PRO A 158 -15.95 -32.69 16.06
CA PRO A 158 -17.41 -32.54 16.23
C PRO A 158 -17.88 -31.08 16.11
N ILE A 159 -17.06 -30.23 15.49
CA ILE A 159 -17.19 -28.80 15.28
C ILE A 159 -16.81 -28.57 13.81
N ASP A 160 -17.78 -28.12 13.01
CA ASP A 160 -17.53 -27.64 11.65
C ASP A 160 -17.09 -26.17 11.70
N LEU A 161 -15.87 -25.88 11.24
CA LEU A 161 -15.34 -24.52 11.18
C LEU A 161 -15.83 -23.85 9.88
N ALA A 162 -16.95 -23.15 9.95
CA ALA A 162 -17.46 -22.36 8.82
C ALA A 162 -16.68 -21.03 8.67
N ILE A 163 -15.53 -21.07 8.00
CA ILE A 163 -14.75 -19.86 7.66
C ILE A 163 -15.54 -19.01 6.65
N ARG A 164 -15.78 -17.73 6.98
CA ARG A 164 -16.48 -16.78 6.11
C ARG A 164 -15.64 -15.52 5.91
N SER A 165 -15.12 -15.33 4.70
CA SER A 165 -14.56 -14.04 4.29
C SER A 165 -15.72 -13.06 4.04
N ARG A 166 -15.74 -11.95 4.76
CA ARG A 166 -16.80 -10.92 4.68
C ARG A 166 -16.54 -9.89 3.59
N PHE A 167 -15.27 -9.56 3.35
CA PHE A 167 -14.83 -8.50 2.46
C PHE A 167 -13.68 -9.08 1.63
N ASN A 168 -13.91 -9.32 0.33
CA ASN A 168 -13.08 -10.14 -0.59
C ASN A 168 -13.26 -11.67 -0.43
N PRO A 169 -14.40 -12.25 -0.89
CA PRO A 169 -14.64 -13.70 -0.85
C PRO A 169 -13.65 -14.52 -1.68
N THR A 170 -13.12 -13.95 -2.76
CA THR A 170 -12.15 -14.61 -3.64
C THR A 170 -10.70 -14.47 -3.15
N LEU A 171 -10.48 -13.69 -2.08
CA LEU A 171 -9.15 -13.40 -1.51
C LEU A 171 -8.15 -12.87 -2.57
N GLU A 172 -8.65 -12.16 -3.58
CA GLU A 172 -7.82 -11.58 -4.62
C GLU A 172 -7.08 -10.32 -4.10
N ASN A 173 -5.76 -10.38 -4.09
CA ASN A 173 -4.91 -9.26 -3.64
C ASN A 173 -5.07 -7.99 -4.51
N ILE A 174 -5.52 -8.14 -5.76
CA ILE A 174 -5.77 -7.04 -6.71
C ILE A 174 -6.75 -6.03 -6.09
N TRP A 175 -7.76 -6.51 -5.37
CA TRP A 175 -8.73 -5.66 -4.70
C TRP A 175 -8.04 -4.79 -3.65
N PHE A 176 -7.22 -5.38 -2.78
CA PHE A 176 -6.51 -4.66 -1.72
C PHE A 176 -5.49 -3.64 -2.28
N ASN A 177 -4.67 -4.09 -3.23
CA ASN A 177 -3.56 -3.29 -3.74
C ASN A 177 -4.03 -2.08 -4.57
N SER A 178 -5.10 -2.22 -5.34
CA SER A 178 -5.63 -1.13 -6.18
C SER A 178 -6.13 0.06 -5.36
N VAL A 179 -6.91 -0.17 -4.31
CA VAL A 179 -7.41 0.94 -3.48
C VAL A 179 -6.32 1.45 -2.55
N MET A 180 -5.45 0.60 -1.99
CA MET A 180 -4.30 1.12 -1.23
C MET A 180 -3.42 2.02 -2.08
N ARG A 181 -3.23 1.66 -3.36
CA ARG A 181 -2.46 2.50 -4.28
C ARG A 181 -3.13 3.84 -4.54
N ILE A 182 -4.45 3.88 -4.76
CA ILE A 182 -5.13 5.16 -4.98
C ILE A 182 -5.09 6.05 -3.74
N ILE A 183 -5.24 5.48 -2.54
CA ILE A 183 -5.15 6.20 -1.26
C ILE A 183 -3.77 6.84 -1.09
N ASN A 184 -2.69 6.08 -1.32
CA ASN A 184 -1.33 6.59 -1.22
C ASN A 184 -1.04 7.67 -2.28
N ASN A 185 -1.56 7.49 -3.50
CA ASN A 185 -1.41 8.44 -4.59
C ASN A 185 -2.07 9.80 -4.30
N VAL A 186 -3.21 9.82 -3.59
CA VAL A 186 -3.86 11.06 -3.12
C VAL A 186 -2.92 11.88 -2.25
N ALA A 187 -2.36 11.26 -1.20
CA ALA A 187 -1.45 11.94 -0.28
C ALA A 187 -0.15 12.36 -0.96
N MET A 188 0.40 11.51 -1.82
CA MET A 188 1.62 11.76 -2.57
C MET A 188 1.48 12.96 -3.52
N LEU A 189 0.49 12.92 -4.41
CA LEU A 189 0.34 13.96 -5.43
C LEU A 189 -0.06 15.31 -4.86
N SER A 190 -0.86 15.33 -3.79
CA SER A 190 -1.20 16.60 -3.14
C SER A 190 0.02 17.32 -2.58
N ILE A 191 0.94 16.60 -1.94
CA ILE A 191 2.21 17.18 -1.46
C ILE A 191 3.08 17.62 -2.63
N ILE A 192 3.24 16.78 -3.65
CA ILE A 192 4.09 17.07 -4.81
C ILE A 192 3.58 18.30 -5.57
N LEU A 193 2.30 18.30 -5.99
CA LEU A 193 1.73 19.35 -6.83
C LEU A 193 1.82 20.72 -6.17
N THR A 194 1.48 20.78 -4.88
CA THR A 194 1.39 22.05 -4.15
C THR A 194 2.75 22.60 -3.77
N GLY A 195 3.65 21.74 -3.28
CA GLY A 195 5.00 22.16 -2.94
C GLY A 195 5.84 22.49 -4.17
N ALA A 196 5.75 21.69 -5.24
CA ALA A 196 6.44 21.99 -6.50
C ALA A 196 5.94 23.26 -7.17
N ALA A 197 4.64 23.56 -7.08
CA ALA A 197 4.10 24.83 -7.56
C ALA A 197 4.78 26.01 -6.82
N LEU A 198 4.89 25.96 -5.49
CA LEU A 198 5.52 27.03 -4.71
C LEU A 198 7.02 27.17 -5.00
N ILE A 199 7.77 26.06 -5.08
CA ILE A 199 9.21 26.09 -5.40
C ILE A 199 9.44 26.68 -6.79
N ARG A 200 8.63 26.32 -7.78
CA ARG A 200 8.74 26.87 -9.12
C ARG A 200 8.41 28.35 -9.18
N GLU A 201 7.40 28.78 -8.41
CA GLU A 201 7.09 30.21 -8.29
C GLU A 201 8.27 31.00 -7.72
N ARG A 202 9.00 30.41 -6.77
CA ARG A 202 10.24 30.96 -6.25
C ARG A 202 11.32 31.02 -7.33
N GLU A 203 11.61 29.90 -7.99
CA GLU A 203 12.67 29.78 -9.00
C GLU A 203 12.42 30.68 -10.21
N HIS A 204 11.17 30.98 -10.55
CA HIS A 204 10.79 31.91 -11.63
C HIS A 204 10.58 33.36 -11.18
N GLY A 205 10.78 33.70 -9.90
CA GLY A 205 10.57 35.06 -9.39
C GLY A 205 9.11 35.53 -9.38
N THR A 206 8.13 34.62 -9.48
CA THR A 206 6.71 35.00 -9.41
C THR A 206 6.24 35.24 -7.97
N ILE A 207 7.00 34.82 -6.96
CA ILE A 207 6.73 35.18 -5.55
C ILE A 207 6.80 36.70 -5.34
N GLU A 208 7.75 37.39 -5.97
CA GLU A 208 7.85 38.85 -5.90
C GLU A 208 6.57 39.54 -6.40
N HIS A 209 6.04 39.05 -7.52
CA HIS A 209 4.78 39.53 -8.07
C HIS A 209 3.59 39.26 -7.13
N LEU A 210 3.56 38.10 -6.45
CA LEU A 210 2.54 37.79 -5.44
C LEU A 210 2.59 38.77 -4.25
N MET A 211 3.76 39.27 -3.86
CA MET A 211 3.91 40.20 -2.73
C MET A 211 3.43 41.62 -3.02
N VAL A 212 3.41 42.04 -4.29
CA VAL A 212 2.94 43.39 -4.69
C VAL A 212 1.43 43.41 -4.92
N MET A 213 0.80 42.25 -5.13
CA MET A 213 -0.65 42.15 -5.23
C MET A 213 -1.34 42.36 -3.88
N PRO A 214 -2.53 42.99 -3.83
CA PRO A 214 -3.30 43.20 -2.61
C PRO A 214 -3.99 41.92 -2.13
N VAL A 215 -3.23 40.85 -1.95
CA VAL A 215 -3.69 39.50 -1.54
C VAL A 215 -2.98 39.07 -0.26
N THR A 216 -3.66 38.31 0.58
CA THR A 216 -3.08 37.81 1.84
C THR A 216 -2.45 36.43 1.66
N VAL A 217 -1.44 36.10 2.49
CA VAL A 217 -0.82 34.74 2.54
C VAL A 217 -1.88 33.64 2.70
N PHE A 218 -2.92 33.91 3.50
CA PHE A 218 -4.04 33.00 3.66
C PHE A 218 -4.80 32.76 2.35
N GLU A 219 -5.05 33.81 1.56
CA GLU A 219 -5.74 33.71 0.27
C GLU A 219 -4.92 32.91 -0.74
N ILE A 220 -3.60 33.10 -0.77
CA ILE A 220 -2.67 32.34 -1.63
C ILE A 220 -2.65 30.85 -1.24
N MET A 221 -2.59 30.55 0.06
CA MET A 221 -2.59 29.16 0.51
C MET A 221 -3.94 28.48 0.23
N MET A 222 -5.05 29.14 0.57
CA MET A 222 -6.37 28.60 0.29
C MET A 222 -6.60 28.39 -1.20
N SER A 223 -6.08 29.28 -2.05
CA SER A 223 -6.19 29.13 -3.51
C SER A 223 -5.46 27.89 -4.02
N LYS A 224 -4.27 27.60 -3.49
CA LYS A 224 -3.52 26.37 -3.81
C LYS A 224 -4.22 25.12 -3.26
N VAL A 225 -4.74 25.18 -2.04
CA VAL A 225 -5.48 24.07 -1.44
C VAL A 225 -6.68 23.68 -2.28
N TRP A 226 -7.58 24.60 -2.62
CA TRP A 226 -8.80 24.22 -3.34
C TRP A 226 -8.51 23.79 -4.77
N SER A 227 -7.60 24.48 -5.48
CA SER A 227 -7.28 24.17 -6.88
C SER A 227 -6.60 22.80 -7.02
N MET A 228 -5.58 22.53 -6.20
CA MET A 228 -4.87 21.25 -6.24
C MET A 228 -5.74 20.11 -5.70
N SER A 229 -6.58 20.37 -4.70
CA SER A 229 -7.58 19.39 -4.25
C SER A 229 -8.54 19.02 -5.37
N LEU A 230 -9.06 20.00 -6.12
CA LEU A 230 -9.96 19.75 -7.24
C LEU A 230 -9.30 18.84 -8.29
N VAL A 231 -8.06 19.12 -8.67
CA VAL A 231 -7.32 18.31 -9.65
C VAL A 231 -7.17 16.88 -9.16
N VAL A 232 -6.73 16.69 -7.90
CA VAL A 232 -6.53 15.34 -7.36
C VAL A 232 -7.87 14.61 -7.23
N LEU A 233 -8.94 15.27 -6.79
CA LEU A 233 -10.27 14.65 -6.69
C LEU A 233 -10.80 14.18 -8.06
N ILE A 234 -10.63 15.00 -9.11
CA ILE A 234 -10.99 14.60 -10.48
C ILE A 234 -10.15 13.41 -10.93
N ALA A 235 -8.84 13.44 -10.69
CA ALA A 235 -7.94 12.35 -11.09
C ALA A 235 -8.24 11.04 -10.33
N VAL A 236 -8.59 11.13 -9.04
CA VAL A 236 -9.08 10.00 -8.24
C VAL A 236 -10.38 9.46 -8.79
N PHE A 237 -11.35 10.32 -9.12
CA PHE A 237 -12.62 9.90 -9.70
C PHE A 237 -12.42 9.14 -11.01
N VAL A 238 -11.57 9.67 -11.90
CA VAL A 238 -11.21 9.00 -13.15
C VAL A 238 -10.48 7.67 -12.89
N GLY A 239 -9.50 7.65 -11.98
CA GLY A 239 -8.77 6.43 -11.61
C GLY A 239 -9.68 5.34 -11.04
N LEU A 240 -10.63 5.70 -10.17
CA LEU A 240 -11.64 4.77 -9.63
C LEU A 240 -12.52 4.20 -10.75
N LYS A 241 -13.08 5.06 -11.60
CA LYS A 241 -14.05 4.64 -12.63
C LYS A 241 -13.41 3.90 -13.78
N VAL A 242 -12.31 4.42 -14.32
CA VAL A 242 -11.69 3.89 -15.54
C VAL A 242 -10.78 2.72 -15.21
N VAL A 243 -9.89 2.86 -14.22
CA VAL A 243 -8.85 1.87 -13.97
C VAL A 243 -9.33 0.79 -13.01
N ILE A 244 -9.84 1.18 -11.84
CA ILE A 244 -10.21 0.23 -10.79
C ILE A 244 -11.49 -0.54 -11.17
N GLN A 245 -12.57 0.18 -11.51
CA GLN A 245 -13.84 -0.44 -11.90
C GLN A 245 -13.84 -0.93 -13.35
N GLY A 246 -13.24 -0.18 -14.29
CA GLY A 246 -13.27 -0.51 -15.72
C GLY A 246 -12.24 -1.55 -16.13
N VAL A 247 -10.95 -1.33 -15.85
CA VAL A 247 -9.87 -2.24 -16.28
C VAL A 247 -9.68 -3.42 -15.32
N LEU A 248 -9.60 -3.14 -14.02
CA LEU A 248 -9.30 -4.15 -12.99
C LEU A 248 -10.56 -4.87 -12.48
N HIS A 249 -11.76 -4.42 -12.85
CA HIS A 249 -13.04 -5.02 -12.45
C HIS A 249 -13.21 -5.17 -10.93
N VAL A 250 -12.57 -4.30 -10.14
CA VAL A 250 -12.67 -4.31 -8.68
C VAL A 250 -13.95 -3.62 -8.26
N PRO A 251 -14.87 -4.30 -7.55
CA PRO A 251 -16.10 -3.70 -7.06
C PRO A 251 -15.77 -2.71 -5.93
N ILE A 252 -16.49 -1.59 -5.93
CA ILE A 252 -16.42 -0.57 -4.89
C ILE A 252 -17.84 -0.38 -4.38
N ASP A 253 -18.17 -1.07 -3.30
CA ASP A 253 -19.52 -1.10 -2.74
C ASP A 253 -19.79 0.09 -1.79
N GLY A 254 -18.73 0.82 -1.41
CA GLY A 254 -18.79 1.95 -0.49
C GLY A 254 -19.38 3.25 -1.06
N SER A 255 -19.77 4.14 -0.14
CA SER A 255 -20.21 5.49 -0.47
C SER A 255 -19.06 6.37 -0.99
N LEU A 256 -19.03 6.59 -2.31
CA LEU A 256 -18.07 7.51 -2.94
C LEU A 256 -18.12 8.93 -2.36
N PRO A 257 -19.29 9.55 -2.07
CA PRO A 257 -19.32 10.87 -1.46
C PRO A 257 -18.61 10.94 -0.10
N LEU A 258 -18.79 9.94 0.77
CA LEU A 258 -18.09 9.87 2.07
C LEU A 258 -16.57 9.75 1.86
N PHE A 259 -16.15 8.92 0.91
CA PHE A 259 -14.73 8.78 0.57
C PHE A 259 -14.15 10.10 0.06
N PHE A 260 -14.83 10.79 -0.88
CA PHE A 260 -14.36 12.07 -1.41
C PHE A 260 -14.33 13.18 -0.36
N PHE A 261 -15.23 13.17 0.61
CA PHE A 261 -15.16 14.09 1.75
C PHE A 261 -13.91 13.83 2.60
N GLY A 262 -13.57 12.57 2.86
CA GLY A 262 -12.34 12.20 3.57
C GLY A 262 -11.07 12.51 2.79
N ALA A 263 -11.12 12.29 1.48
CA ALA A 263 -10.06 12.69 0.57
C ALA A 263 -9.87 14.22 0.61
N LEU A 264 -10.94 15.01 0.59
CA LEU A 264 -10.86 16.47 0.68
C LEU A 264 -10.17 16.94 1.97
N LEU A 265 -10.53 16.39 3.13
CA LEU A 265 -9.86 16.74 4.40
C LEU A 265 -8.39 16.34 4.40
N THR A 266 -8.08 15.16 3.84
CA THR A 266 -6.71 14.70 3.71
C THR A 266 -5.91 15.60 2.78
N LEU A 267 -6.48 15.96 1.62
CA LEU A 267 -5.90 16.88 0.64
C LEU A 267 -5.63 18.25 1.25
N PHE A 268 -6.50 18.73 2.14
CA PHE A 268 -6.27 19.96 2.88
C PHE A 268 -5.03 19.86 3.78
N ALA A 269 -4.88 18.76 4.54
CA ALA A 269 -3.73 18.52 5.40
C ALA A 269 -2.43 18.34 4.60
N THR A 270 -2.45 17.48 3.59
CA THR A 270 -1.26 17.13 2.79
C THR A 270 -0.83 18.27 1.87
N THR A 271 -1.76 19.07 1.34
CA THR A 271 -1.42 20.31 0.63
C THR A 271 -0.71 21.30 1.56
N SER A 272 -1.22 21.47 2.78
CA SER A 272 -0.61 22.35 3.78
C SER A 272 0.81 21.90 4.13
N MET A 273 1.01 20.58 4.21
CA MET A 273 2.30 19.94 4.40
C MET A 273 3.24 20.16 3.20
N GLY A 274 2.74 20.04 1.97
CA GLY A 274 3.50 20.34 0.75
C GLY A 274 3.99 21.79 0.70
N ILE A 275 3.11 22.74 1.04
CA ILE A 275 3.46 24.16 1.19
C ILE A 275 4.53 24.33 2.27
N TYR A 276 4.34 23.73 3.45
CA TYR A 276 5.31 23.82 4.55
C TYR A 276 6.69 23.31 4.14
N MET A 277 6.76 22.14 3.51
CA MET A 277 8.01 21.54 3.02
C MET A 277 8.66 22.43 1.96
N ALA A 278 7.88 23.00 1.05
CA ALA A 278 8.38 23.96 0.08
C ALA A 278 8.89 25.26 0.73
N THR A 279 8.34 25.69 1.88
CA THR A 279 8.92 26.82 2.62
C THR A 279 10.25 26.51 3.32
N VAL A 280 10.55 25.23 3.55
CA VAL A 280 11.82 24.78 4.12
C VAL A 280 12.88 24.65 3.04
N SER A 281 12.47 24.20 1.85
CA SER A 281 13.38 23.92 0.74
C SER A 281 13.72 25.17 -0.07
N LYS A 282 14.97 25.23 -0.55
CA LYS A 282 15.48 26.34 -1.37
C LYS A 282 15.46 26.05 -2.86
N SER A 283 15.33 24.79 -3.26
CA SER A 283 15.35 24.34 -4.66
C SER A 283 14.51 23.08 -4.87
N MET A 284 14.17 22.81 -6.13
CA MET A 284 13.40 21.62 -6.51
C MET A 284 14.05 20.29 -6.09
N PRO A 285 15.39 20.08 -6.24
CA PRO A 285 16.03 18.86 -5.73
C PRO A 285 15.97 18.71 -4.21
N GLN A 286 16.14 19.80 -3.46
CA GLN A 286 16.05 19.76 -2.00
C GLN A 286 14.62 19.44 -1.54
N PHE A 287 13.61 19.98 -2.23
CA PHE A 287 12.22 19.60 -2.02
C PHE A 287 11.98 18.12 -2.32
N GLY A 288 12.52 17.60 -3.43
CA GLY A 288 12.46 16.18 -3.77
C GLY A 288 13.05 15.25 -2.69
N LEU A 289 14.23 15.57 -2.16
CA LEU A 289 14.85 14.80 -1.08
C LEU A 289 14.03 14.85 0.22
N LEU A 290 13.53 16.04 0.59
CA LEU A 290 12.69 16.20 1.77
C LEU A 290 11.37 15.43 1.63
N MET A 291 10.78 15.44 0.43
CA MET A 291 9.62 14.60 0.10
C MET A 291 9.92 13.12 0.26
N MET A 292 11.04 12.64 -0.27
CA MET A 292 11.42 11.24 -0.15
C MET A 292 11.57 10.81 1.32
N LEU A 293 12.24 11.63 2.14
CA LEU A 293 12.46 11.37 3.56
C LEU A 293 11.18 11.37 4.41
N VAL A 294 10.14 12.08 3.97
CA VAL A 294 8.90 12.23 4.75
C VAL A 294 7.77 11.36 4.20
N LEU A 295 7.55 11.37 2.89
CA LEU A 295 6.47 10.62 2.25
C LEU A 295 6.67 9.11 2.34
N ILE A 296 7.88 8.60 2.10
CA ILE A 296 8.10 7.15 2.09
C ILE A 296 7.81 6.53 3.47
N PRO A 297 8.41 7.01 4.58
CA PRO A 297 8.09 6.47 5.89
C PRO A 297 6.61 6.67 6.25
N MET A 298 6.04 7.84 5.93
CA MET A 298 4.64 8.13 6.22
C MET A 298 3.67 7.21 5.47
N GLN A 299 3.99 6.79 4.25
CA GLN A 299 3.20 5.81 3.49
C GLN A 299 3.39 4.40 4.03
N MET A 300 4.63 3.98 4.27
CA MET A 300 4.92 2.63 4.80
C MET A 300 4.28 2.39 6.16
N LEU A 301 4.26 3.42 7.02
CA LEU A 301 3.73 3.36 8.38
C LEU A 301 2.26 3.81 8.50
N SER A 302 1.59 4.09 7.39
CA SER A 302 0.20 4.55 7.38
C SER A 302 -0.83 3.49 7.81
N GLY A 303 -0.46 2.21 7.84
CA GLY A 303 -1.40 1.09 8.01
C GLY A 303 -1.85 0.45 6.69
N GLY A 304 -1.38 0.95 5.54
CA GLY A 304 -1.72 0.41 4.22
C GLY A 304 -0.84 -0.79 3.82
N SER A 305 0.48 -0.60 3.85
CA SER A 305 1.46 -1.66 3.50
C SER A 305 1.92 -2.47 4.71
N THR A 306 2.06 -1.80 5.85
CA THR A 306 2.47 -2.44 7.12
C THR A 306 1.27 -2.43 8.06
N PRO A 307 0.80 -3.59 8.56
CA PRO A 307 -0.25 -3.65 9.56
C PRO A 307 0.13 -2.80 10.78
N ARG A 308 -0.81 -1.99 11.25
CA ARG A 308 -0.55 -1.04 12.35
C ARG A 308 -0.29 -1.79 13.67
N GLU A 309 -0.96 -2.92 13.83
CA GLU A 309 -0.87 -3.82 14.98
C GLU A 309 0.53 -4.43 15.12
N SER A 310 1.27 -4.56 14.02
CA SER A 310 2.64 -5.08 13.99
C SER A 310 3.70 -4.03 14.33
N MET A 311 3.32 -2.75 14.46
CA MET A 311 4.26 -1.67 14.75
C MET A 311 4.53 -1.54 16.25
N PRO A 312 5.75 -1.18 16.68
CA PRO A 312 6.02 -0.81 18.07
C PRO A 312 5.12 0.35 18.53
N GLU A 313 4.71 0.35 19.79
CA GLU A 313 3.77 1.33 20.34
C GLU A 313 4.20 2.78 20.08
N ILE A 314 5.49 3.09 20.23
CA ILE A 314 6.04 4.43 19.98
C ILE A 314 5.72 4.90 18.57
N VAL A 315 5.91 4.02 17.57
CA VAL A 315 5.64 4.33 16.16
C VAL A 315 4.14 4.54 15.94
N GLN A 316 3.30 3.71 16.55
CA GLN A 316 1.84 3.85 16.45
C GLN A 316 1.34 5.20 16.97
N HIS A 317 1.94 5.71 18.05
CA HIS A 317 1.58 6.99 18.67
C HIS A 317 2.05 8.17 17.81
N VAL A 318 3.27 8.12 17.27
CA VAL A 318 3.78 9.15 16.35
C VAL A 318 2.89 9.24 15.10
N MET A 319 2.51 8.08 14.55
CA MET A 319 1.67 8.02 13.34
C MET A 319 0.22 8.48 13.58
N MET A 320 -0.24 8.64 14.83
CA MET A 320 -1.55 9.28 15.08
C MET A 320 -1.61 10.74 14.62
N ILE A 321 -0.46 11.40 14.50
CA ILE A 321 -0.36 12.79 14.01
C ILE A 321 -0.39 12.83 12.47
N ALA A 322 -0.09 11.71 11.81
CA ALA A 322 -0.02 11.65 10.36
C ALA A 322 -1.43 11.61 9.74
N PRO A 323 -1.74 12.48 8.76
CA PRO A 323 -3.04 12.46 8.09
C PRO A 323 -3.25 11.16 7.30
N THR A 324 -2.18 10.54 6.79
CA THR A 324 -2.26 9.29 6.02
C THR A 324 -2.81 8.14 6.84
N THR A 325 -2.49 8.04 8.13
CA THR A 325 -2.97 6.96 9.00
C THR A 325 -4.48 6.98 9.17
N HIS A 326 -5.06 8.17 9.40
CA HIS A 326 -6.50 8.33 9.51
C HIS A 326 -7.20 8.16 8.15
N PHE A 327 -6.58 8.64 7.07
CA PHE A 327 -7.13 8.49 5.73
C PHE A 327 -7.16 7.03 5.26
N VAL A 328 -6.10 6.26 5.51
CA VAL A 328 -6.05 4.82 5.20
C VAL A 328 -7.14 4.07 5.96
N SER A 329 -7.27 4.30 7.27
CA SER A 329 -8.31 3.68 8.09
C SER A 329 -9.71 4.02 7.58
N LEU A 330 -9.96 5.29 7.27
CA LEU A 330 -11.24 5.78 6.74
C LEU A 330 -11.56 5.18 5.36
N ALA A 331 -10.60 5.23 4.44
CA ALA A 331 -10.80 4.73 3.09
C ALA A 331 -10.98 3.21 3.06
N GLN A 332 -10.28 2.46 3.93
CA GLN A 332 -10.51 1.03 4.10
C GLN A 332 -11.93 0.72 4.58
N ALA A 333 -12.40 1.45 5.60
CA ALA A 333 -13.74 1.28 6.14
C ALA A 333 -14.82 1.55 5.07
N ILE A 334 -14.67 2.64 4.30
CA ILE A 334 -15.67 3.02 3.29
C ILE A 334 -15.60 2.10 2.07
N LEU A 335 -14.45 2.03 1.41
CA LEU A 335 -14.34 1.44 0.07
C LEU A 335 -14.41 -0.10 0.09
N TYR A 336 -13.93 -0.76 1.15
CA TYR A 336 -13.98 -2.22 1.26
C TYR A 336 -15.10 -2.74 2.13
N ARG A 337 -15.38 -2.06 3.25
CA ARG A 337 -16.32 -2.57 4.26
C ARG A 337 -17.70 -1.93 4.17
N ASN A 338 -17.90 -1.03 3.21
CA ASN A 338 -19.13 -0.27 3.03
C ASN A 338 -19.61 0.39 4.35
N ALA A 339 -18.67 0.94 5.11
CA ALA A 339 -18.98 1.55 6.39
C ALA A 339 -19.78 2.85 6.21
N GLY A 340 -20.80 3.01 7.05
CA GLY A 340 -21.58 4.24 7.15
C GLY A 340 -20.85 5.34 7.92
N PHE A 341 -21.48 6.52 7.97
CA PHE A 341 -20.95 7.70 8.67
C PHE A 341 -20.74 7.47 10.18
N ASP A 342 -21.58 6.62 10.78
CA ASP A 342 -21.53 6.21 12.19
C ASP A 342 -20.20 5.59 12.61
N VAL A 343 -19.50 4.93 11.68
CA VAL A 343 -18.19 4.32 11.94
C VAL A 343 -17.05 5.31 11.66
N VAL A 344 -17.17 6.14 10.62
CA VAL A 344 -16.04 6.91 10.09
C VAL A 344 -15.93 8.35 10.62
N TRP A 345 -16.95 8.84 11.34
CA TRP A 345 -16.93 10.20 11.90
C TRP A 345 -15.71 10.52 12.79
N PRO A 346 -15.16 9.60 13.62
CA PRO A 346 -13.99 9.94 14.45
C PRO A 346 -12.77 10.25 13.58
N SER A 347 -12.59 9.49 12.49
CA SER A 347 -11.50 9.71 11.53
C SER A 347 -11.65 11.03 10.79
N PHE A 348 -12.88 11.48 10.47
CA PHE A 348 -13.10 12.82 9.93
C PHE A 348 -12.70 13.92 10.91
N VAL A 349 -13.02 13.77 12.20
CA VAL A 349 -12.66 14.75 13.24
C VAL A 349 -11.15 14.84 13.40
N TRP A 350 -10.45 13.70 13.46
CA TRP A 350 -8.99 13.67 13.51
C TRP A 350 -8.35 14.30 12.27
N LEU A 351 -8.82 13.94 11.08
CA LEU A 351 -8.33 14.53 9.83
C LEU A 351 -8.54 16.04 9.79
N LEU A 352 -9.71 16.53 10.23
CA LEU A 352 -10.00 17.96 10.30
C LEU A 352 -9.08 18.67 11.30
N GLY A 353 -8.86 18.08 12.48
CA GLY A 353 -7.94 18.63 13.49
C GLY A 353 -6.51 18.72 12.96
N ILE A 354 -6.01 17.65 12.35
CA ILE A 354 -4.68 17.59 11.74
C ILE A 354 -4.56 18.61 10.60
N ALA A 355 -5.57 18.69 9.74
CA ALA A 355 -5.67 19.64 8.64
C ALA A 355 -5.56 21.09 9.12
N VAL A 356 -6.33 21.47 10.14
CA VAL A 356 -6.31 22.83 10.71
C VAL A 356 -4.95 23.14 11.34
N VAL A 357 -4.37 22.21 12.10
CA VAL A 357 -3.07 22.41 12.75
C VAL A 357 -1.96 22.57 11.72
N PHE A 358 -1.86 21.69 10.73
CA PHE A 358 -0.84 21.79 9.67
C PHE A 358 -1.02 23.04 8.83
N PHE A 359 -2.26 23.41 8.49
CA PHE A 359 -2.53 24.65 7.76
C PHE A 359 -2.09 25.87 8.56
N TYR A 360 -2.38 25.92 9.87
CA TYR A 360 -1.95 27.01 10.73
C TYR A 360 -0.42 27.12 10.83
N ILE A 361 0.27 26.00 11.03
CA ILE A 361 1.75 25.95 11.09
C ILE A 361 2.35 26.42 9.75
N SER A 362 1.82 25.91 8.64
CA SER A 362 2.25 26.27 7.29
C SER A 362 1.99 27.74 6.99
N TRP A 363 0.84 28.28 7.41
CA TRP A 363 0.48 29.69 7.25
C TRP A 363 1.39 30.62 8.02
N LYS A 364 1.66 30.32 9.31
CA LYS A 364 2.58 31.11 10.12
C LYS A 364 3.97 31.14 9.48
N ARG A 365 4.49 29.96 9.12
CA ARG A 365 5.81 29.85 8.51
C ARG A 365 5.89 30.59 7.18
N PHE A 366 4.90 30.40 6.29
CA PHE A 366 4.90 31.04 4.98
C PHE A 366 4.83 32.55 5.10
N LYS A 367 4.04 33.07 6.03
CA LYS A 367 4.00 34.50 6.35
C LYS A 367 5.37 35.04 6.79
N ASP A 368 6.09 34.30 7.61
CA ASP A 368 7.40 34.72 8.12
C ASP A 368 8.51 34.61 7.05
N THR A 369 8.41 33.66 6.11
CA THR A 369 9.44 33.40 5.10
C THR A 369 9.23 34.06 3.75
N ILE A 370 8.02 34.52 3.41
CA ILE A 370 7.72 35.06 2.06
C ILE A 370 8.65 36.21 1.67
N HIS A 371 9.03 37.07 2.62
CA HIS A 371 9.97 38.18 2.40
C HIS A 371 11.43 37.77 2.17
N THR A 372 11.80 36.54 2.55
CA THR A 372 13.14 35.97 2.34
C THR A 372 13.21 35.07 1.10
N MET A 373 12.07 34.85 0.45
CA MET A 373 11.95 34.02 -0.75
C MET A 373 12.03 34.82 -2.04
N ALA A 374 11.58 36.07 -2.00
CA ALA A 374 12.04 37.13 -2.89
C ALA A 374 13.47 37.52 -2.51
#